data_AF-A0A956TT14-F1
#
_entry.id   AF-A0A956TT14-F1
#
_cell.length_a   1.000
_cell.length_b   1.000
_cell.length_c   1.000
_cell.angle_alpha   90.00
_cell.angle_beta   90.00
_cell.angle_gamma   90.00
#
_symmetry.space_group_name_H-M   'P 1'
#
loop_
_entity.id
_entity.type
_entity.pdbx_description
1 polymer ?
#
loop_
_entity_poly.entity_id
_entity_poly.type
_entity_poly.pdbx_seq_one_letter_code
_entity_poly.pdbx_strand_id
1 'polypeptide(L)'
;MYKVFVLVGLFLLMSSSVCAETVERQDPDFEMILSKIRLRRLAKGLPDAVPQYRSDQGYFNLAENYAREDMLEQAEYCLKRASVMYSFADSSIRVARIRLASFPRFPAPQEDRDRFRVANYLFQAGELKRAETVATSLTKSSPKYERPYLILAALAMRAGDKMKARRLFEQVLKLNPYNSEALLGRADICLEVGDRRIARKTYERARELDYSDSYTRDKLRENFPNRSSLSTTNLGAVLQVPLFIGGMAIQSVAPQFGYGFLDRTGKMVFHGGSHSYYGDEFSEGLLACDRAYLNKTGNCEFCIPYQCGSSFSEGMAKVENRHKFGFIDRSGVCKIDLKFDGAKSFHEGFAPVKVGSSWGYVDSTGNVRIEPDFQDCLPFSNKRAAVKINGKIGFIDRDGNVVVEPKYDFAWSFSEDRAIVLLQNDKSGAVYQYCIDPAGKVVFDLSALQERYGMEPENSVDCVSNGETSISSISEGFAGLTDKSLKEIMFREGLVGVPLGSRWGFIDRTGKVVIEPQFDWVTQFSEGFSGVYKNWEGGFINHDGMMVIPGKYRRVEPFSEGRAAVLPKGNQYRYGFIDSLGKLVIRPGYEGYPRRFRDGLVGVGICNTWP
;
A
#
# COMPACT_ATOMS: atom_id res chain seq x y z
N MET A 1 24.48 67.38 9.04
CA MET A 1 25.78 66.67 9.03
C MET A 1 25.74 65.25 9.58
N TYR A 2 24.78 64.84 10.44
CA TYR A 2 24.68 63.44 10.91
C TYR A 2 24.12 62.42 9.89
N LYS A 3 23.45 62.85 8.82
CA LYS A 3 22.93 61.95 7.77
C LYS A 3 23.91 61.66 6.62
N VAL A 4 25.06 62.34 6.56
CA VAL A 4 26.09 62.12 5.52
C VAL A 4 27.18 61.16 6.01
N PHE A 5 27.45 61.10 7.32
CA PHE A 5 28.42 60.16 7.91
C PHE A 5 27.96 58.69 7.87
N VAL A 6 26.64 58.43 7.94
CA VAL A 6 26.10 57.05 7.90
C VAL A 6 26.18 56.45 6.49
N LEU A 7 26.10 57.28 5.44
CA LEU A 7 26.17 56.84 4.04
C LEU A 7 27.61 56.59 3.57
N VAL A 8 28.61 57.26 4.16
CA VAL A 8 30.04 57.01 3.87
C VAL A 8 30.57 55.81 4.67
N GLY A 9 30.05 55.55 5.88
CA GLY A 9 30.41 54.36 6.66
C GLY A 9 29.90 53.03 6.08
N LEU A 10 28.78 53.05 5.33
CA LEU A 10 28.21 51.87 4.67
C LEU A 10 28.86 51.52 3.33
N PHE A 11 29.62 52.44 2.74
CA PHE A 11 30.36 52.19 1.49
C PHE A 11 31.75 51.56 1.73
N LEU A 12 32.33 51.77 2.93
CA LEU A 12 33.66 51.23 3.30
C LEU A 12 33.62 49.82 3.91
N LEU A 13 32.44 49.27 4.22
CA LEU A 13 32.26 47.88 4.69
C LEU A 13 32.05 46.86 3.56
N MET A 14 32.02 47.30 2.30
CA MET A 14 31.92 46.43 1.11
C MET A 14 33.29 46.06 0.52
N SER A 15 34.39 46.39 1.21
CA SER A 15 35.75 46.07 0.75
C SER A 15 36.73 45.91 1.93
N SER A 16 36.71 44.78 2.61
CA SER A 16 37.92 44.13 3.17
C SER A 16 37.56 42.88 3.99
N SER A 17 38.31 41.82 3.73
CA SER A 17 38.33 40.57 4.48
C SER A 17 39.23 40.72 5.72
N VAL A 18 38.68 40.81 6.93
CA VAL A 18 39.43 40.51 8.18
C VAL A 18 38.46 39.99 9.25
N CYS A 19 38.90 38.95 9.96
CA CYS A 19 38.27 38.26 11.08
C CYS A 19 38.03 39.12 12.34
N ALA A 20 37.20 38.53 13.22
CA ALA A 20 37.29 38.46 14.68
C ALA A 20 36.27 39.29 15.52
N GLU A 21 35.39 38.51 16.17
CA GLU A 21 35.02 38.50 17.59
C GLU A 21 34.78 39.78 18.42
N THR A 22 33.68 39.71 19.18
CA THR A 22 33.26 40.46 20.39
C THR A 22 32.78 41.91 20.15
N VAL A 23 31.67 42.41 20.72
CA VAL A 23 31.13 42.29 22.08
C VAL A 23 29.59 42.38 22.06
N GLU A 24 28.94 41.58 22.92
CA GLU A 24 27.51 41.62 23.25
C GLU A 24 27.06 42.99 23.79
N ARG A 25 26.00 43.55 23.20
CA ARG A 25 24.98 44.30 23.94
C ARG A 25 23.63 44.10 23.28
N GLN A 26 22.76 43.39 23.98
CA GLN A 26 21.37 43.15 23.62
C GLN A 26 20.58 44.47 23.65
N ASP A 27 20.37 45.06 22.48
CA ASP A 27 19.31 46.05 22.28
C ASP A 27 18.14 45.36 21.56
N PRO A 28 16.97 45.20 22.21
CA PRO A 28 15.79 44.56 21.61
C PRO A 28 15.34 45.20 20.30
N ASP A 29 15.60 46.50 20.13
CA ASP A 29 15.25 47.23 18.90
C ASP A 29 16.22 46.89 17.76
N PHE A 30 17.47 46.53 18.06
CA PHE A 30 18.46 46.12 17.06
C PHE A 30 18.20 44.70 16.53
N GLU A 31 17.78 43.77 17.39
CA GLU A 31 17.30 42.43 16.97
C GLU A 31 15.96 42.51 16.23
N MET A 32 15.07 43.44 16.60
CA MET A 32 13.84 43.69 15.83
C MET A 32 14.14 44.29 14.43
N ILE A 33 15.17 45.12 14.31
CA ILE A 33 15.60 45.68 13.03
C ILE A 33 16.33 44.63 12.19
N LEU A 34 17.22 43.82 12.79
CA LEU A 34 17.91 42.71 12.12
C LEU A 34 16.93 41.62 11.68
N SER A 35 15.92 41.29 12.47
CA SER A 35 14.86 40.37 12.06
C SER A 35 14.00 40.96 10.94
N LYS A 36 13.67 42.26 10.95
CA LYS A 36 12.99 42.94 9.83
C LYS A 36 13.85 43.01 8.55
N ILE A 37 15.16 43.17 8.67
CA ILE A 37 16.11 43.18 7.54
C ILE A 37 16.34 41.75 7.02
N ARG A 38 16.45 40.74 7.89
CA ARG A 38 16.51 39.31 7.53
C ARG A 38 15.22 38.87 6.84
N LEU A 39 14.05 39.26 7.37
CA LEU A 39 12.74 39.01 6.74
C LEU A 39 12.60 39.72 5.39
N ARG A 40 13.11 40.95 5.24
CA ARG A 40 13.12 41.67 3.94
C ARG A 40 14.13 41.11 2.93
N ARG A 41 15.25 40.53 3.39
CA ARG A 41 16.21 39.82 2.53
C ARG A 41 15.69 38.43 2.11
N LEU A 42 14.98 37.72 3.00
CA LEU A 42 14.31 36.45 2.70
C LEU A 42 13.11 36.62 1.76
N ALA A 43 12.35 37.71 1.89
CA ALA A 43 11.24 38.03 0.98
C ALA A 43 11.71 38.32 -0.46
N LYS A 44 13.00 38.63 -0.69
CA LYS A 44 13.58 38.82 -2.04
C LYS A 44 14.05 37.52 -2.69
N GLY A 45 14.05 36.38 -1.97
CA GLY A 45 14.46 35.07 -2.48
C GLY A 45 13.34 34.02 -2.49
N LEU A 46 12.13 34.38 -2.08
CA LEU A 46 10.95 33.51 -2.18
C LEU A 46 10.28 33.78 -3.54
N PRO A 47 10.03 32.76 -4.38
CA PRO A 47 9.22 32.95 -5.57
C PRO A 47 7.88 33.56 -5.17
N ASP A 48 7.39 34.55 -5.92
CA ASP A 48 6.03 35.13 -5.81
C ASP A 48 4.90 34.11 -6.04
N ALA A 49 5.22 32.81 -6.09
CA ALA A 49 4.30 31.68 -6.18
C ALA A 49 3.79 31.23 -4.80
N VAL A 50 3.19 32.13 -4.01
CA VAL A 50 2.25 31.70 -2.96
C VAL A 50 0.81 32.22 -3.20
N PRO A 51 0.16 31.91 -4.35
CA PRO A 51 -1.30 31.97 -4.41
C PRO A 51 -2.03 30.64 -4.13
N GLN A 52 -1.36 29.48 -4.06
CA GLN A 52 -2.05 28.17 -4.07
C GLN A 52 -2.31 27.50 -2.70
N TYR A 53 -1.78 28.03 -1.60
CA TYR A 53 -2.06 27.52 -0.25
C TYR A 53 -2.83 28.56 0.57
N ARG A 54 -4.12 28.76 0.23
CA ARG A 54 -5.05 29.54 1.07
C ARG A 54 -5.77 28.68 2.13
N SER A 55 -5.43 27.40 2.26
CA SER A 55 -5.98 26.51 3.29
C SER A 55 -4.95 26.21 4.37
N ASP A 56 -5.42 26.05 5.61
CA ASP A 56 -4.58 25.75 6.77
C ASP A 56 -3.83 24.42 6.64
N GLN A 57 -4.42 23.45 5.93
CA GLN A 57 -3.77 22.18 5.59
C GLN A 57 -2.56 22.38 4.67
N GLY A 58 -2.63 23.35 3.76
CA GLY A 58 -1.54 23.68 2.86
C GLY A 58 -0.31 24.19 3.60
N TYR A 59 -0.52 25.13 4.53
CA TYR A 59 0.54 25.63 5.41
C TYR A 59 1.09 24.56 6.35
N PHE A 60 0.25 23.62 6.79
CA PHE A 60 0.67 22.52 7.65
C PHE A 60 1.59 21.52 6.92
N ASN A 61 1.19 21.05 5.74
CA ASN A 61 2.00 20.12 4.95
C ASN A 61 3.35 20.74 4.54
N LEU A 62 3.34 22.04 4.25
CA LEU A 62 4.55 22.79 3.93
C LEU A 62 5.48 22.91 5.16
N ALA A 63 4.91 23.12 6.34
CA ALA A 63 5.67 23.12 7.59
C ALA A 63 6.29 21.74 7.92
N GLU A 64 5.57 20.64 7.65
CA GLU A 64 6.10 19.28 7.80
C GLU A 64 7.31 19.04 6.90
N ASN A 65 7.23 19.45 5.64
CA ASN A 65 8.33 19.32 4.69
C ASN A 65 9.54 20.15 5.12
N TYR A 66 9.34 21.42 5.51
CA TYR A 66 10.43 22.24 6.02
C TYR A 66 11.05 21.69 7.31
N ALA A 67 10.26 21.10 8.20
CA ALA A 67 10.77 20.47 9.42
C ALA A 67 11.55 19.15 9.16
N ARG A 68 11.27 18.46 8.05
CA ARG A 68 12.04 17.27 7.62
C ARG A 68 13.40 17.65 7.06
N GLU A 69 13.48 18.79 6.39
CA GLU A 69 14.70 19.38 5.80
C GLU A 69 15.50 20.25 6.78
N ASP A 70 15.16 20.23 8.08
CA ASP A 70 15.78 21.04 9.16
C ASP A 70 15.70 22.56 8.95
N MET A 71 14.75 23.01 8.12
CA MET A 71 14.45 24.42 7.81
C MET A 71 13.46 24.98 8.84
N LEU A 72 13.91 25.11 10.08
CA LEU A 72 13.06 25.35 11.25
C LEU A 72 12.35 26.72 11.25
N GLU A 73 13.01 27.78 10.75
CA GLU A 73 12.42 29.13 10.69
C GLU A 73 11.29 29.21 9.64
N GLN A 74 11.42 28.47 8.53
CA GLN A 74 10.44 28.39 7.46
C GLN A 74 9.24 27.52 7.87
N ALA A 75 9.50 26.43 8.60
CA ALA A 75 8.45 25.64 9.22
C ALA A 75 7.64 26.50 10.21
N GLU A 76 8.31 27.28 11.05
CA GLU A 76 7.65 28.18 12.00
C GLU A 76 6.82 29.28 11.30
N TYR A 77 7.34 29.86 10.23
CA TYR A 77 6.62 30.85 9.41
C TYR A 77 5.31 30.29 8.83
N CYS A 78 5.35 29.05 8.32
CA CYS A 78 4.17 28.38 7.78
C CYS A 78 3.14 28.08 8.88
N LEU A 79 3.60 27.60 10.04
CA LEU A 79 2.72 27.31 11.19
C LEU A 79 2.05 28.56 11.76
N LYS A 80 2.70 29.72 11.72
CA LYS A 80 2.13 31.02 12.13
C LYS A 80 1.00 31.52 11.20
N ARG A 81 0.96 31.07 9.94
CA ARG A 81 -0.08 31.45 8.95
C ARG A 81 -1.27 30.51 8.87
N ALA A 82 -1.20 29.32 9.47
CA ALA A 82 -2.35 28.41 9.58
C ALA A 82 -3.33 28.89 10.66
N SER A 83 -4.54 29.30 10.27
CA SER A 83 -5.61 29.80 11.14
C SER A 83 -6.38 28.70 11.88
N VAL A 84 -5.79 28.17 12.95
CA VAL A 84 -6.47 27.43 14.04
C VAL A 84 -7.09 26.05 13.68
N MET A 85 -6.72 25.06 14.50
CA MET A 85 -7.40 23.79 14.78
C MET A 85 -7.64 22.74 13.67
N TYR A 86 -7.16 22.89 12.44
CA TYR A 86 -7.17 21.75 11.51
C TYR A 86 -5.92 20.86 11.65
N SER A 87 -6.20 19.58 11.91
CA SER A 87 -5.34 18.38 11.84
C SER A 87 -4.19 18.24 12.86
N PHE A 88 -4.55 18.10 14.13
CA PHE A 88 -3.76 17.33 15.10
C PHE A 88 -3.95 15.80 14.90
N ALA A 89 -4.12 15.31 13.67
CA ALA A 89 -4.42 13.90 13.43
C ALA A 89 -3.17 13.05 13.13
N ASP A 90 -2.15 13.63 12.50
CA ASP A 90 -0.96 12.88 12.03
C ASP A 90 0.33 13.75 12.03
N SER A 91 0.57 14.55 13.07
CA SER A 91 1.79 15.36 13.11
C SER A 91 3.00 14.56 13.56
N SER A 92 4.12 14.68 12.85
CA SER A 92 5.42 14.19 13.34
C SER A 92 5.81 14.85 14.67
N ILE A 93 6.51 14.10 15.55
CA ILE A 93 6.98 14.58 16.88
C ILE A 93 7.77 15.91 16.77
N ARG A 94 8.46 16.15 15.64
CA ARG A 94 9.24 17.36 15.37
C ARG A 94 8.35 18.59 15.16
N VAL A 95 7.29 18.48 14.37
CA VAL A 95 6.32 19.57 14.12
C VAL A 95 5.55 19.93 15.39
N ALA A 96 5.22 18.93 16.21
CA ALA A 96 4.59 19.14 17.52
C ALA A 96 5.50 19.92 18.50
N ARG A 97 6.82 19.63 18.52
CA ARG A 97 7.81 20.34 19.34
C ARG A 97 8.01 21.79 18.90
N ILE A 98 8.12 22.03 17.59
CA ILE A 98 8.24 23.38 17.01
C ILE A 98 7.01 24.22 17.37
N ARG A 99 5.80 23.66 17.24
CA ARG A 99 4.56 24.37 17.55
C ARG A 99 4.37 24.63 19.05
N LEU A 100 4.84 23.73 19.92
CA LEU A 100 4.86 23.91 21.39
C LEU A 100 5.84 25.01 21.82
N ALA A 101 6.98 25.17 21.14
CA ALA A 101 7.94 26.23 21.41
C ALA A 101 7.42 27.62 20.95
N SER A 102 6.67 27.66 19.84
CA SER A 102 6.15 28.91 19.27
C SER A 102 4.82 29.40 19.87
N PHE A 103 4.06 28.55 20.58
CA PHE A 103 2.77 28.91 21.19
C PHE A 103 2.69 28.49 22.67
N PRO A 104 3.16 29.33 23.62
CA PRO A 104 3.19 28.98 25.04
C PRO A 104 1.80 28.87 25.70
N ARG A 105 0.72 29.36 25.06
CA ARG A 105 -0.67 29.23 25.53
C ARG A 105 -1.57 28.74 24.41
N PHE A 106 -2.16 27.55 24.60
CA PHE A 106 -3.20 27.03 23.71
C PHE A 106 -4.54 27.75 24.01
N PRO A 107 -5.32 28.15 22.99
CA PRO A 107 -6.72 28.50 23.21
C PRO A 107 -7.45 27.27 23.78
N ALA A 108 -8.35 27.49 24.75
CA ALA A 108 -9.06 26.41 25.43
C ALA A 108 -9.93 25.63 24.42
N PRO A 109 -9.65 24.34 24.17
CA PRO A 109 -10.45 23.54 23.23
C PRO A 109 -11.84 23.31 23.82
N GLN A 110 -12.90 23.53 23.03
CA GLN A 110 -14.28 23.39 23.52
C GLN A 110 -14.79 21.94 23.55
N GLU A 111 -14.23 21.04 22.74
CA GLU A 111 -14.65 19.64 22.65
C GLU A 111 -13.72 18.66 23.40
N ASP A 112 -14.29 17.62 24.00
CA ASP A 112 -13.56 16.58 24.75
C ASP A 112 -12.54 15.81 23.91
N ARG A 113 -12.86 15.60 22.63
CA ARG A 113 -11.98 14.91 21.68
C ARG A 113 -10.70 15.70 21.45
N ASP A 114 -10.80 17.02 21.32
CA ASP A 114 -9.64 17.89 21.09
C ASP A 114 -8.80 18.07 22.35
N ARG A 115 -9.46 18.19 23.51
CA ARG A 115 -8.76 18.15 24.81
C ARG A 115 -7.99 16.85 25.01
N PHE A 116 -8.55 15.69 24.62
CA PHE A 116 -7.84 14.41 24.70
C PHE A 116 -6.66 14.34 23.75
N ARG A 117 -6.82 14.83 22.50
CA ARG A 117 -5.71 14.92 21.54
C ARG A 117 -4.57 15.73 22.14
N VAL A 118 -4.85 16.92 22.69
CA VAL A 118 -3.85 17.77 23.37
C VAL A 118 -3.14 17.01 24.50
N ALA A 119 -3.87 16.27 25.33
CA ALA A 119 -3.27 15.44 26.38
C ALA A 119 -2.34 14.36 25.82
N ASN A 120 -2.74 13.68 24.73
CA ASN A 120 -1.92 12.66 24.08
C ASN A 120 -0.64 13.25 23.47
N TYR A 121 -0.73 14.43 22.86
CA TYR A 121 0.43 15.14 22.33
C TYR A 121 1.42 15.55 23.42
N LEU A 122 0.92 16.12 24.51
CA LEU A 122 1.77 16.48 25.65
C LEU A 122 2.46 15.23 26.22
N PHE A 123 1.77 14.09 26.26
CA PHE A 123 2.33 12.83 26.71
C PHE A 123 3.46 12.33 25.79
N GLN A 124 3.25 12.38 24.46
CA GLN A 124 4.25 12.00 23.46
C GLN A 124 5.44 12.97 23.40
N ALA A 125 5.20 14.26 23.64
CA ALA A 125 6.23 15.29 23.66
C ALA A 125 7.12 15.26 24.92
N GLY A 126 6.73 14.50 25.95
CA GLY A 126 7.43 14.41 27.23
C GLY A 126 6.98 15.43 28.29
N GLU A 127 5.95 16.22 27.99
CA GLU A 127 5.34 17.23 28.89
C GLU A 127 4.37 16.57 29.89
N LEU A 128 4.88 15.62 30.69
CA LEU A 128 4.07 14.67 31.47
C LEU A 128 3.11 15.34 32.46
N LYS A 129 3.56 16.39 33.15
CA LYS A 129 2.75 17.12 34.14
C LYS A 129 1.58 17.87 33.51
N ARG A 130 1.78 18.41 32.30
CA ARG A 130 0.73 19.07 31.53
C ARG A 130 -0.24 18.06 30.95
N ALA A 131 0.26 16.94 30.43
CA ALA A 131 -0.55 15.82 29.96
C ALA A 131 -1.47 15.29 31.07
N GLU A 132 -0.91 15.08 32.28
CA GLU A 132 -1.66 14.64 33.45
C GLU A 132 -2.76 15.63 33.84
N THR A 133 -2.47 16.93 33.80
CA THR A 133 -3.44 17.98 34.14
C THR A 133 -4.63 17.96 33.19
N VAL A 134 -4.37 17.88 31.88
CA VAL A 134 -5.43 17.87 30.86
C VAL A 134 -6.24 16.56 30.93
N ALA A 135 -5.57 15.40 31.00
CA ALA A 135 -6.25 14.11 31.12
C ALA A 135 -7.09 14.02 32.41
N THR A 136 -6.59 14.52 33.54
CA THR A 136 -7.34 14.56 34.82
C THR A 136 -8.58 15.46 34.69
N SER A 137 -8.45 16.64 34.08
CA SER A 137 -9.61 17.52 33.86
C SER A 137 -10.69 16.88 32.97
N LEU A 138 -10.28 16.06 31.99
CA LEU A 138 -11.20 15.31 31.14
C LEU A 138 -11.92 14.20 31.91
N THR A 139 -11.22 13.45 32.76
CA THR A 139 -11.89 12.42 33.57
C THR A 139 -12.91 13.00 34.55
N LYS A 140 -12.72 14.25 34.99
CA LYS A 140 -13.69 14.96 35.85
C LYS A 140 -14.88 15.53 35.08
N SER A 141 -14.63 16.12 33.91
CA SER A 141 -15.69 16.73 33.10
C SER A 141 -16.50 15.70 32.29
N SER A 142 -15.86 14.60 31.88
CA SER A 142 -16.44 13.59 30.99
C SER A 142 -16.07 12.17 31.45
N PRO A 143 -16.63 11.70 32.59
CA PRO A 143 -16.23 10.44 33.23
C PRO A 143 -16.56 9.18 32.43
N LYS A 144 -17.42 9.27 31.41
CA LYS A 144 -17.76 8.17 30.50
C LYS A 144 -16.76 8.04 29.34
N TYR A 145 -15.90 9.03 29.11
CA TYR A 145 -14.90 8.98 28.06
C TYR A 145 -13.69 8.20 28.55
N GLU A 146 -13.46 7.04 27.98
CA GLU A 146 -12.50 6.04 28.48
C GLU A 146 -11.04 6.39 28.13
N ARG A 147 -10.81 7.08 27.01
CA ARG A 147 -9.45 7.32 26.49
C ARG A 147 -8.53 8.14 27.41
N PRO A 148 -8.98 9.21 28.11
CA PRO A 148 -8.14 9.94 29.06
C PRO A 148 -7.59 9.06 30.20
N TYR A 149 -8.31 8.01 30.60
CA TYR A 149 -7.85 7.08 31.64
C TYR A 149 -6.64 6.24 31.17
N LEU A 150 -6.48 5.98 29.87
CA LEU A 150 -5.29 5.30 29.31
C LEU A 150 -4.03 6.16 29.48
N ILE A 151 -4.12 7.47 29.22
CA ILE A 151 -3.00 8.41 29.42
C ILE A 151 -2.60 8.46 30.91
N LEU A 152 -3.58 8.54 31.81
CA LEU A 152 -3.32 8.53 33.25
C LEU A 152 -2.72 7.20 33.73
N ALA A 153 -3.16 6.07 33.15
CA ALA A 153 -2.60 4.75 33.46
C ALA A 153 -1.14 4.63 33.01
N ALA A 154 -0.83 5.11 31.80
CA ALA A 154 0.54 5.14 31.28
C ALA A 154 1.46 6.06 32.10
N LEU A 155 0.94 7.21 32.56
CA LEU A 155 1.66 8.10 33.48
C LEU A 155 1.92 7.45 34.84
N ALA A 156 0.93 6.75 35.40
CA ALA A 156 1.10 6.01 36.66
C ALA A 156 2.12 4.88 36.53
N MET A 157 2.15 4.16 35.39
CA MET A 157 3.19 3.18 35.08
C MET A 157 4.58 3.81 35.03
N ARG A 158 4.74 4.96 34.37
CA ARG A 158 6.01 5.71 34.33
C ARG A 158 6.47 6.20 35.71
N ALA A 159 5.52 6.55 36.58
CA ALA A 159 5.80 6.93 37.96
C ALA A 159 6.07 5.73 38.89
N GLY A 160 5.95 4.49 38.40
CA GLY A 160 6.09 3.27 39.19
C GLY A 160 4.88 2.95 40.08
N ASP A 161 3.78 3.70 39.99
CA ASP A 161 2.55 3.47 40.77
C ASP A 161 1.65 2.46 40.05
N LYS A 162 2.06 1.18 40.14
CA LYS A 162 1.40 0.05 39.48
C LYS A 162 -0.04 -0.18 39.98
N MET A 163 -0.31 0.13 41.24
CA MET A 163 -1.65 -0.03 41.83
C MET A 163 -2.63 1.05 41.36
N LYS A 164 -2.15 2.28 41.13
CA LYS A 164 -2.94 3.32 40.46
C LYS A 164 -3.15 2.98 38.98
N ALA A 165 -2.12 2.54 38.27
CA ALA A 165 -2.23 2.13 36.87
C ALA A 165 -3.25 1.01 36.67
N ARG A 166 -3.20 -0.03 37.51
CA ARG A 166 -4.16 -1.15 37.47
C ARG A 166 -5.60 -0.68 37.63
N ARG A 167 -5.88 0.17 38.63
CA ARG A 167 -7.23 0.72 38.86
C ARG A 167 -7.72 1.53 37.66
N LEU A 168 -6.82 2.26 37.00
CA LEU A 168 -7.16 3.05 35.81
C LEU A 168 -7.44 2.15 34.59
N PHE A 169 -6.66 1.09 34.36
CA PHE A 169 -6.96 0.11 33.32
C PHE A 169 -8.27 -0.64 33.58
N GLU A 170 -8.55 -1.02 34.84
CA GLU A 170 -9.83 -1.61 35.21
C GLU A 170 -11.01 -0.65 34.97
N GLN A 171 -10.82 0.65 35.21
CA GLN A 171 -11.80 1.67 34.88
C GLN A 171 -12.04 1.77 33.36
N VAL A 172 -11.00 1.70 32.54
CA VAL A 172 -11.15 1.65 31.07
C VAL A 172 -11.93 0.43 30.65
N LEU A 173 -11.60 -0.75 31.19
CA LEU A 173 -12.29 -2.01 30.84
C LEU A 173 -13.74 -2.07 31.32
N LYS A 174 -14.08 -1.34 32.39
CA LYS A 174 -15.47 -1.16 32.84
C LYS A 174 -16.28 -0.31 31.85
N LEU A 175 -15.65 0.68 31.22
CA LEU A 175 -16.28 1.55 30.22
C LEU A 175 -16.29 0.92 28.83
N ASN A 176 -15.22 0.21 28.46
CA ASN A 176 -15.04 -0.49 27.19
C ASN A 176 -14.30 -1.82 27.41
N PRO A 177 -15.03 -2.95 27.55
CA PRO A 177 -14.45 -4.27 27.77
C PRO A 177 -13.56 -4.80 26.64
N TYR A 178 -13.60 -4.18 25.46
CA TYR A 178 -12.89 -4.59 24.25
C TYR A 178 -11.62 -3.77 23.98
N ASN A 179 -11.23 -2.90 24.91
CA ASN A 179 -10.03 -2.08 24.74
C ASN A 179 -8.75 -2.92 24.94
N SER A 180 -8.04 -3.21 23.85
CA SER A 180 -6.84 -4.05 23.81
C SER A 180 -5.68 -3.45 24.64
N GLU A 181 -5.45 -2.14 24.56
CA GLU A 181 -4.40 -1.44 25.32
C GLU A 181 -4.59 -1.60 26.85
N ALA A 182 -5.83 -1.50 27.33
CA ALA A 182 -6.13 -1.68 28.74
C ALA A 182 -6.06 -3.14 29.20
N LEU A 183 -6.40 -4.10 28.34
CA LEU A 183 -6.19 -5.52 28.62
C LEU A 183 -4.70 -5.85 28.74
N LEU A 184 -3.88 -5.36 27.81
CA LEU A 184 -2.43 -5.53 27.82
C LEU A 184 -1.80 -4.90 29.06
N GLY A 185 -2.11 -3.63 29.35
CA GLY A 185 -1.60 -2.94 30.54
C GLY A 185 -1.98 -3.63 31.85
N ARG A 186 -3.20 -4.19 31.94
CA ARG A 186 -3.61 -4.99 33.10
C ARG A 186 -2.85 -6.33 33.17
N ALA A 187 -2.66 -6.99 32.03
CA ALA A 187 -1.95 -8.27 31.96
C ALA A 187 -0.48 -8.13 32.38
N ASP A 188 0.21 -7.07 31.93
CA ASP A 188 1.58 -6.75 32.31
C ASP A 188 1.72 -6.55 33.82
N ILE A 189 0.82 -5.75 34.43
CA ILE A 189 0.83 -5.54 35.89
C ILE A 189 0.53 -6.84 36.66
N CYS A 190 -0.45 -7.63 36.21
CA CYS A 190 -0.76 -8.92 36.83
C CYS A 190 0.44 -9.88 36.76
N LEU A 191 1.20 -9.86 35.65
CA LEU A 191 2.39 -10.68 35.50
C LEU A 191 3.50 -10.23 36.46
N GLU A 192 3.73 -8.92 36.59
CA GLU A 192 4.74 -8.34 37.48
C GLU A 192 4.43 -8.54 38.97
N VAL A 193 3.16 -8.53 39.36
CA VAL A 193 2.71 -8.75 40.74
C VAL A 193 2.63 -10.26 41.08
N GLY A 194 2.94 -11.13 40.11
CA GLY A 194 2.99 -12.59 40.31
C GLY A 194 1.66 -13.32 40.12
N ASP A 195 0.60 -12.62 39.71
CA ASP A 195 -0.71 -13.20 39.41
C ASP A 195 -0.76 -13.80 37.99
N ARG A 196 0.06 -14.84 37.80
CA ARG A 196 0.27 -15.51 36.51
C ARG A 196 -1.02 -16.04 35.89
N ARG A 197 -1.99 -16.45 36.72
CA ARG A 197 -3.27 -17.00 36.24
C ARG A 197 -4.14 -15.91 35.60
N ILE A 198 -4.25 -14.74 36.25
CA ILE A 198 -5.02 -13.62 35.71
C ILE A 198 -4.30 -12.98 34.52
N ALA A 199 -2.96 -12.90 34.57
CA ALA A 199 -2.15 -12.41 33.47
C ALA A 199 -2.37 -13.24 32.19
N ARG A 200 -2.26 -14.57 32.28
CA ARG A 200 -2.50 -15.48 31.14
C ARG A 200 -3.88 -15.31 30.53
N LYS A 201 -4.93 -15.33 31.35
CA LYS A 201 -6.32 -15.15 30.88
C LYS A 201 -6.52 -13.79 30.21
N THR A 202 -5.87 -12.75 30.72
CA THR A 202 -6.01 -11.39 30.17
C THR A 202 -5.26 -11.27 28.84
N TYR A 203 -4.07 -11.86 28.70
CA TYR A 203 -3.37 -11.94 27.40
C TYR A 203 -4.13 -12.80 26.38
N GLU A 204 -4.68 -13.94 26.78
CA GLU A 204 -5.51 -14.77 25.89
C GLU A 204 -6.73 -13.99 25.40
N ARG A 205 -7.37 -13.22 26.28
CA ARG A 205 -8.49 -12.34 25.91
C ARG A 205 -8.07 -11.18 25.00
N ALA A 206 -6.89 -10.59 25.19
CA ALA A 206 -6.35 -9.57 24.30
C ALA A 206 -6.09 -10.14 22.89
N ARG A 207 -5.55 -11.36 22.82
CA ARG A 207 -5.29 -12.08 21.55
C ARG A 207 -6.57 -12.38 20.76
N GLU A 208 -7.68 -12.65 21.44
CA GLU A 208 -8.98 -12.87 20.78
C GLU A 208 -9.50 -11.61 20.08
N LEU A 209 -9.11 -10.42 20.55
CA LEU A 209 -9.56 -9.14 20.01
C LEU A 209 -8.66 -8.61 18.91
N ASP A 210 -7.37 -8.96 18.95
CA ASP A 210 -6.41 -8.61 17.90
C ASP A 210 -5.47 -9.80 17.64
N TYR A 211 -5.82 -10.61 16.66
CA TYR A 211 -5.06 -11.81 16.27
C TYR A 211 -3.68 -11.45 15.67
N SER A 212 -3.49 -10.20 15.23
CA SER A 212 -2.28 -9.73 14.58
C SER A 212 -1.20 -9.28 15.58
N ASP A 213 -1.58 -8.99 16.83
CA ASP A 213 -0.66 -8.46 17.84
C ASP A 213 0.47 -9.46 18.18
N SER A 214 1.70 -9.10 17.79
CA SER A 214 2.90 -9.87 18.09
C SER A 214 3.28 -9.79 19.58
N TYR A 215 2.99 -8.66 20.24
CA TYR A 215 3.34 -8.45 21.65
C TYR A 215 2.63 -9.46 22.56
N THR A 216 1.33 -9.64 22.39
CA THR A 216 0.56 -10.65 23.15
C THR A 216 1.08 -12.07 22.90
N ARG A 217 1.46 -12.41 21.67
CA ARG A 217 1.97 -13.74 21.31
C ARG A 217 3.33 -14.02 21.94
N ASP A 218 4.23 -13.05 21.91
CA ASP A 218 5.56 -13.17 22.50
C ASP A 218 5.46 -13.28 24.03
N LYS A 219 4.64 -12.45 24.68
CA LYS A 219 4.39 -12.55 26.13
C LYS A 219 3.79 -13.88 26.54
N LEU A 220 2.85 -14.43 25.78
CA LEU A 220 2.27 -15.76 26.02
C LEU A 220 3.30 -16.87 25.88
N ARG A 221 4.16 -16.80 24.86
CA ARG A 221 5.21 -17.79 24.59
C ARG A 221 6.32 -17.76 25.64
N GLU A 222 6.80 -16.58 26.00
CA GLU A 222 7.89 -16.39 26.97
C GLU A 222 7.46 -16.76 28.40
N ASN A 223 6.26 -16.35 28.80
CA ASN A 223 5.83 -16.45 30.20
C ASN A 223 4.92 -17.66 30.47
N PHE A 224 4.35 -18.29 29.45
CA PHE A 224 3.46 -19.45 29.64
C PHE A 224 3.75 -20.60 28.66
N PRO A 225 5.00 -21.12 28.61
CA PRO A 225 5.35 -22.22 27.72
C PRO A 225 4.56 -23.51 28.04
N ASN A 226 4.11 -24.21 27.00
CA ASN A 226 3.43 -25.49 27.15
C ASN A 226 4.42 -26.57 27.63
N ARG A 227 4.00 -27.37 28.63
CA ARG A 227 4.83 -28.41 29.29
C ARG A 227 5.25 -29.60 28.41
N SER A 228 4.97 -29.60 27.10
CA SER A 228 5.18 -30.75 26.21
C SER A 228 6.49 -30.74 25.41
N SER A 229 7.44 -29.83 25.68
CA SER A 229 8.74 -29.83 25.00
C SER A 229 9.90 -29.54 25.97
N LEU A 230 10.34 -30.57 26.70
CA LEU A 230 11.56 -30.54 27.50
C LEU A 230 12.29 -31.89 27.36
N SER A 231 13.28 -31.93 26.47
CA SER A 231 14.45 -32.82 26.46
C SER A 231 15.40 -32.32 25.36
N THR A 232 16.72 -32.16 25.50
CA THR A 232 17.70 -32.40 26.55
C THR A 232 18.98 -31.60 26.19
N THR A 233 19.57 -30.91 27.17
CA THR A 233 21.02 -30.67 27.47
C THR A 233 22.03 -30.16 26.42
N ASN A 234 23.07 -29.36 26.74
CA ASN A 234 23.41 -28.41 27.82
C ASN A 234 24.83 -27.84 27.55
N LEU A 235 25.14 -26.71 28.20
CA LEU A 235 26.45 -26.28 28.74
C LEU A 235 27.57 -25.72 27.83
N GLY A 236 27.83 -24.43 28.07
CA GLY A 236 29.05 -23.71 27.65
C GLY A 236 29.02 -22.26 28.14
N ALA A 237 28.87 -22.04 29.45
CA ALA A 237 28.97 -20.72 30.08
C ALA A 237 30.45 -20.38 30.36
N VAL A 238 30.92 -19.22 29.89
CA VAL A 238 32.06 -18.52 30.47
C VAL A 238 31.68 -17.04 30.61
N LEU A 239 31.86 -16.54 31.84
CA LEU A 239 31.58 -15.18 32.29
C LEU A 239 32.40 -14.12 31.53
N GLN A 240 31.77 -12.97 31.26
CA GLN A 240 32.35 -11.67 31.58
C GLN A 240 31.22 -10.67 31.90
N VAL A 241 31.24 -10.14 33.13
CA VAL A 241 30.46 -8.98 33.58
C VAL A 241 31.28 -7.73 33.26
N PRO A 242 30.67 -6.68 32.69
CA PRO A 242 30.82 -5.37 33.32
C PRO A 242 29.47 -4.63 33.50
N LEU A 243 29.51 -3.74 34.49
CA LEU A 243 28.44 -2.92 35.04
C LEU A 243 27.64 -2.12 34.00
N PHE A 244 26.31 -2.14 34.14
CA PHE A 244 25.39 -1.16 33.54
C PHE A 244 25.21 0.02 34.50
N ILE A 245 25.69 1.21 34.11
CA ILE A 245 25.20 2.50 34.61
C ILE A 245 24.58 3.23 33.41
N GLY A 246 23.29 3.54 33.49
CA GLY A 246 22.61 4.44 32.55
C GLY A 246 21.85 3.77 31.41
N GLY A 247 20.83 2.95 31.72
CA GLY A 247 19.90 2.42 30.71
C GLY A 247 18.86 3.45 30.26
N MET A 248 19.08 4.09 29.12
CA MET A 248 17.99 4.43 28.20
C MET A 248 17.68 3.18 27.38
N ALA A 249 16.62 2.45 27.75
CA ALA A 249 16.05 1.45 26.86
C ALA A 249 15.40 2.20 25.68
N ILE A 250 16.04 2.14 24.52
CA ILE A 250 15.44 2.48 23.23
C ILE A 250 14.24 1.56 23.08
N GLN A 251 13.03 2.13 23.10
CA GLN A 251 11.81 1.38 22.84
C GLN A 251 11.91 0.74 21.46
N SER A 252 11.76 -0.58 21.40
CA SER A 252 11.59 -1.33 20.15
C SER A 252 10.35 -0.79 19.44
N VAL A 253 10.58 -0.04 18.37
CA VAL A 253 9.56 0.35 17.41
C VAL A 253 9.00 -0.94 16.82
N ALA A 254 7.67 -1.11 16.81
CA ALA A 254 7.03 -2.18 16.04
C ALA A 254 7.60 -2.13 14.60
N PRO A 255 7.93 -3.27 13.96
CA PRO A 255 8.53 -3.25 12.63
C PRO A 255 7.55 -2.55 11.67
N GLN A 256 7.90 -1.33 11.27
CA GLN A 256 7.24 -0.68 10.15
C GLN A 256 7.61 -1.51 8.93
N PHE A 257 6.64 -2.13 8.27
CA PHE A 257 6.88 -2.78 6.99
C PHE A 257 7.26 -1.71 5.98
N GLY A 258 8.52 -1.73 5.55
CA GLY A 258 9.01 -0.88 4.47
C GLY A 258 8.73 -1.55 3.13
N TYR A 259 8.70 -0.74 2.07
CA TYR A 259 8.71 -1.24 0.69
C TYR A 259 9.96 -0.72 -0.01
N GLY A 260 10.37 -1.35 -1.09
CA GLY A 260 11.43 -0.80 -1.94
C GLY A 260 11.50 -1.47 -3.29
N PHE A 261 12.36 -0.91 -4.14
CA PHE A 261 12.55 -1.38 -5.49
C PHE A 261 13.98 -1.88 -5.68
N LEU A 262 14.08 -3.11 -6.18
CA LEU A 262 15.35 -3.73 -6.55
C LEU A 262 15.56 -3.64 -8.04
N ASP A 263 16.81 -3.49 -8.47
CA ASP A 263 17.20 -3.78 -9.84
C ASP A 263 17.34 -5.30 -10.09
N ARG A 264 17.61 -5.67 -11.35
CA ARG A 264 17.78 -7.09 -11.78
C ARG A 264 18.97 -7.81 -11.14
N THR A 265 19.85 -7.08 -10.44
CA THR A 265 20.97 -7.63 -9.67
C THR A 265 20.62 -7.85 -8.19
N GLY A 266 19.48 -7.33 -7.74
CA GLY A 266 19.05 -7.35 -6.34
C GLY A 266 19.57 -6.16 -5.52
N LYS A 267 20.16 -5.15 -6.17
CA LYS A 267 20.56 -3.92 -5.49
C LYS A 267 19.32 -3.08 -5.23
N MET A 268 19.17 -2.60 -4.00
CA MET A 268 18.15 -1.61 -3.65
C MET A 268 18.41 -0.31 -4.40
N VAL A 269 17.42 0.13 -5.17
CA VAL A 269 17.48 1.39 -5.90
C VAL A 269 16.90 2.51 -5.06
N PHE A 270 15.74 2.29 -4.44
CA PHE A 270 15.15 3.22 -3.47
C PHE A 270 14.15 2.52 -2.55
N HIS A 271 13.91 3.13 -1.39
CA HIS A 271 12.89 2.71 -0.43
C HIS A 271 11.58 3.46 -0.68
N GLY A 272 10.47 2.73 -0.75
CA GLY A 272 9.12 3.29 -0.71
C GLY A 272 8.69 3.60 0.73
N GLY A 273 7.96 4.69 0.92
CA GLY A 273 7.38 5.06 2.22
C GLY A 273 6.35 4.05 2.77
N SER A 274 5.89 4.29 4.00
CA SER A 274 5.00 3.41 4.79
C SER A 274 3.55 3.26 4.29
N HIS A 275 3.19 3.94 3.20
CA HIS A 275 1.83 3.91 2.66
C HIS A 275 1.75 2.93 1.49
N SER A 276 0.88 1.94 1.65
CA SER A 276 0.36 0.94 0.70
C SER A 276 0.77 1.05 -0.77
N TYR A 277 2.04 0.79 -1.10
CA TYR A 277 2.49 0.46 -2.48
C TYR A 277 2.12 -0.96 -2.92
N TYR A 278 1.16 -1.59 -2.23
CA TYR A 278 0.62 -2.92 -2.54
C TYR A 278 -0.27 -2.89 -3.81
N GLY A 279 0.14 -2.20 -4.88
CA GLY A 279 -0.61 -2.13 -6.14
C GLY A 279 0.13 -1.61 -7.38
N ASP A 280 1.17 -0.79 -7.24
CA ASP A 280 1.86 -0.17 -8.39
C ASP A 280 3.14 -0.88 -8.88
N GLU A 281 3.21 -1.11 -10.20
CA GLU A 281 4.40 -1.52 -10.94
C GLU A 281 4.94 -0.30 -11.70
N PHE A 282 6.23 -0.31 -12.03
CA PHE A 282 6.71 0.63 -13.04
C PHE A 282 5.98 0.39 -14.35
N SER A 283 5.57 1.45 -15.02
CA SER A 283 5.02 1.38 -16.37
C SER A 283 5.53 2.55 -17.18
N GLU A 284 6.14 2.24 -18.33
CA GLU A 284 6.72 3.24 -19.21
C GLU A 284 7.72 4.15 -18.49
N GLY A 285 8.54 3.54 -17.64
CA GLY A 285 9.61 4.18 -16.88
C GLY A 285 9.17 5.04 -15.69
N LEU A 286 7.87 5.09 -15.37
CA LEU A 286 7.33 5.82 -14.23
C LEU A 286 6.57 4.89 -13.29
N LEU A 287 6.66 5.15 -11.99
CA LEU A 287 5.86 4.53 -10.96
C LEU A 287 4.82 5.52 -10.47
N ALA A 288 3.54 5.15 -10.54
CA ALA A 288 2.46 5.94 -9.95
C ALA A 288 2.43 5.71 -8.43
N CYS A 289 2.44 6.80 -7.67
CA CYS A 289 2.48 6.82 -6.21
C CYS A 289 1.42 7.80 -5.70
N ASP A 290 0.16 7.41 -5.74
CA ASP A 290 -0.99 8.25 -5.38
C ASP A 290 -1.05 9.55 -6.22
N ARG A 291 -0.44 10.63 -5.73
CA ARG A 291 -0.39 11.95 -6.38
C ARG A 291 0.98 12.30 -6.98
N ALA A 292 1.96 11.42 -6.91
CA ALA A 292 3.31 11.62 -7.44
C ALA A 292 3.66 10.53 -8.47
N TYR A 293 4.51 10.88 -9.42
CA TYR A 293 5.11 9.93 -10.35
C TYR A 293 6.62 9.91 -10.16
N LEU A 294 7.16 8.73 -9.86
CA LEU A 294 8.58 8.55 -9.59
C LEU A 294 9.29 7.94 -10.80
N ASN A 295 10.51 8.38 -11.08
CA ASN A 295 11.37 7.69 -12.05
C ASN A 295 12.02 6.43 -11.46
N LYS A 296 12.81 5.76 -12.29
CA LYS A 296 13.53 4.53 -11.94
C LYS A 296 14.55 4.72 -10.81
N THR A 297 14.97 5.94 -10.48
CA THR A 297 15.84 6.21 -9.32
C THR A 297 15.07 6.54 -8.04
N GLY A 298 13.73 6.55 -8.09
CA GLY A 298 12.86 6.88 -6.96
C GLY A 298 12.63 8.38 -6.76
N ASN A 299 13.15 9.22 -7.65
CA ASN A 299 12.96 10.66 -7.56
C ASN A 299 11.59 11.04 -8.16
N CYS A 300 10.91 11.99 -7.52
CA CYS A 300 9.68 12.55 -8.06
C CYS A 300 9.97 13.31 -9.35
N GLU A 301 9.43 12.84 -10.46
CA GLU A 301 9.48 13.53 -11.75
C GLU A 301 8.45 14.66 -11.77
N PHE A 302 7.24 14.38 -11.30
CA PHE A 302 6.18 15.38 -11.15
C PHE A 302 5.10 14.91 -10.17
N CYS A 303 4.39 15.89 -9.62
CA CYS A 303 3.17 15.67 -8.84
C CYS A 303 1.96 16.12 -9.65
N ILE A 304 0.83 15.46 -9.44
CA ILE A 304 -0.45 15.83 -10.04
C ILE A 304 -1.33 16.59 -9.05
N PRO A 305 -2.09 17.60 -9.51
CA PRO A 305 -3.00 18.36 -8.65
C PRO A 305 -4.32 17.63 -8.37
N TYR A 306 -4.44 16.36 -8.80
CA TYR A 306 -5.63 15.52 -8.66
C TYR A 306 -5.56 14.63 -7.42
N GLN A 307 -6.65 13.92 -7.09
CA GLN A 307 -6.71 13.07 -5.89
C GLN A 307 -5.83 11.83 -6.03
N CYS A 308 -5.83 11.19 -7.20
CA CYS A 308 -4.93 10.08 -7.50
C CYS A 308 -4.69 9.92 -9.00
N GLY A 309 -3.64 9.19 -9.35
CA GLY A 309 -3.26 8.80 -10.70
C GLY A 309 -2.96 7.30 -10.77
N SER A 310 -3.10 6.73 -11.96
CA SER A 310 -2.84 5.31 -12.22
C SER A 310 -1.58 5.11 -13.06
N SER A 311 -1.13 3.87 -13.19
CA SER A 311 0.00 3.52 -14.07
C SER A 311 -0.24 3.95 -15.52
N PHE A 312 0.82 4.39 -16.20
CA PHE A 312 0.76 4.72 -17.63
C PHE A 312 0.44 3.49 -18.47
N SER A 313 -0.30 3.70 -19.55
CA SER A 313 -0.55 2.74 -20.61
C SER A 313 -0.69 3.50 -21.93
N GLU A 314 0.11 3.14 -22.92
CA GLU A 314 0.18 3.81 -24.22
C GLU A 314 0.44 5.32 -24.13
N GLY A 315 1.32 5.72 -23.22
CA GLY A 315 1.69 7.13 -23.00
C GLY A 315 0.71 7.95 -22.18
N MET A 316 -0.39 7.35 -21.71
CA MET A 316 -1.46 8.03 -21.00
C MET A 316 -1.76 7.38 -19.64
N ALA A 317 -2.02 8.19 -18.62
CA ALA A 317 -2.45 7.71 -17.31
C ALA A 317 -3.79 8.32 -16.93
N LYS A 318 -4.73 7.50 -16.45
CA LYS A 318 -6.00 7.98 -15.91
C LYS A 318 -5.75 8.68 -14.58
N VAL A 319 -6.37 9.83 -14.38
CA VAL A 319 -6.38 10.60 -13.13
C VAL A 319 -7.81 10.83 -12.65
N GLU A 320 -7.98 10.91 -11.33
CA GLU A 320 -9.29 11.16 -10.69
C GLU A 320 -9.24 12.40 -9.81
N ASN A 321 -10.27 13.23 -9.90
CA ASN A 321 -10.52 14.31 -8.95
C ASN A 321 -12.03 14.54 -8.80
N ARG A 322 -12.52 14.55 -7.56
CA ARG A 322 -13.94 14.73 -7.21
C ARG A 322 -14.87 13.82 -8.02
N HIS A 323 -14.50 12.54 -8.12
CA HIS A 323 -15.22 11.50 -8.87
C HIS A 323 -15.36 11.75 -10.38
N LYS A 324 -14.51 12.64 -10.93
CA LYS A 324 -14.37 12.84 -12.36
C LYS A 324 -13.02 12.35 -12.84
N PHE A 325 -13.03 11.73 -14.01
CA PHE A 325 -11.88 11.10 -14.61
C PHE A 325 -11.45 11.82 -15.87
N GLY A 326 -10.13 11.93 -16.04
CA GLY A 326 -9.45 12.47 -17.20
C GLY A 326 -8.13 11.73 -17.40
N PHE A 327 -7.28 12.24 -18.29
CA PHE A 327 -6.00 11.59 -18.61
C PHE A 327 -4.87 12.60 -18.74
N ILE A 328 -3.73 12.23 -18.18
CA ILE A 328 -2.46 12.96 -18.28
C ILE A 328 -1.50 12.23 -19.21
N ASP A 329 -0.59 12.97 -19.84
CA ASP A 329 0.57 12.40 -20.50
C ASP A 329 1.74 12.15 -19.52
N ARG A 330 2.84 11.59 -20.03
CA ARG A 330 4.06 11.30 -19.25
C ARG A 330 4.80 12.52 -18.69
N SER A 331 4.39 13.74 -19.08
CA SER A 331 4.89 14.98 -18.47
C SER A 331 4.01 15.49 -17.32
N GLY A 332 2.90 14.81 -17.04
CA GLY A 332 1.91 15.21 -16.05
C GLY A 332 0.88 16.22 -16.57
N VAL A 333 0.92 16.56 -17.86
CA VAL A 333 -0.02 17.50 -18.47
C VAL A 333 -1.33 16.78 -18.77
N CYS A 334 -2.43 17.34 -18.29
CA CYS A 334 -3.78 16.87 -18.62
C CYS A 334 -4.05 17.06 -20.12
N LYS A 335 -4.19 15.94 -20.84
CA LYS A 335 -4.53 15.92 -22.28
C LYS A 335 -6.01 15.73 -22.52
N ILE A 336 -6.69 15.05 -21.59
CA ILE A 336 -8.12 14.81 -21.65
C ILE A 336 -8.71 15.27 -20.33
N ASP A 337 -9.54 16.30 -20.39
CA ASP A 337 -10.13 16.94 -19.23
C ASP A 337 -10.93 15.97 -18.34
N LEU A 338 -10.98 16.28 -17.05
CA LEU A 338 -11.70 15.50 -16.04
C LEU A 338 -13.21 15.74 -16.17
N LYS A 339 -13.83 15.07 -17.14
CA LYS A 339 -15.27 15.21 -17.45
C LYS A 339 -16.07 13.91 -17.32
N PHE A 340 -15.39 12.76 -17.33
CA PHE A 340 -16.03 11.44 -17.33
C PHE A 340 -16.37 10.97 -15.93
N ASP A 341 -17.45 10.19 -15.79
CA ASP A 341 -17.91 9.57 -14.54
C ASP A 341 -17.15 8.28 -14.19
N GLY A 342 -16.31 7.80 -15.10
CA GLY A 342 -15.51 6.59 -14.97
C GLY A 342 -14.54 6.48 -16.13
N ALA A 343 -13.41 5.80 -15.92
CA ALA A 343 -12.46 5.50 -16.98
C ALA A 343 -11.62 4.24 -16.67
N LYS A 344 -11.19 3.54 -17.72
CA LYS A 344 -10.23 2.42 -17.69
C LYS A 344 -8.98 2.79 -18.52
N SER A 345 -7.90 2.02 -18.40
CA SER A 345 -6.61 2.34 -19.05
C SER A 345 -6.65 2.17 -20.57
N PHE A 346 -5.85 2.98 -21.27
CA PHE A 346 -5.67 2.89 -22.73
C PHE A 346 -5.10 1.53 -23.14
N HIS A 347 -5.73 0.90 -24.12
CA HIS A 347 -5.22 -0.27 -24.84
C HIS A 347 -5.65 -0.21 -26.31
N GLU A 348 -4.73 -0.54 -27.20
CA GLU A 348 -4.86 -0.51 -28.66
C GLU A 348 -5.34 0.85 -29.23
N GLY A 349 -5.00 1.96 -28.56
CA GLY A 349 -5.34 3.32 -28.94
C GLY A 349 -6.69 3.84 -28.43
N PHE A 350 -7.39 3.07 -27.58
CA PHE A 350 -8.67 3.49 -26.99
C PHE A 350 -8.70 3.33 -25.48
N ALA A 351 -9.47 4.19 -24.81
CA ALA A 351 -9.79 4.05 -23.39
C ALA A 351 -11.31 3.97 -23.18
N PRO A 352 -11.80 2.97 -22.43
CA PRO A 352 -13.18 2.98 -21.93
C PRO A 352 -13.42 4.17 -21.02
N VAL A 353 -14.49 4.94 -21.28
CA VAL A 353 -14.92 6.07 -20.46
C VAL A 353 -16.42 6.01 -20.21
N LYS A 354 -16.86 6.52 -19.06
CA LYS A 354 -18.25 6.53 -18.64
C LYS A 354 -18.81 7.95 -18.67
N VAL A 355 -20.01 8.11 -19.22
CA VAL A 355 -20.79 9.34 -19.20
C VAL A 355 -22.18 9.00 -18.66
N GLY A 356 -22.55 9.58 -17.53
CA GLY A 356 -23.74 9.17 -16.78
C GLY A 356 -23.64 7.70 -16.35
N SER A 357 -24.58 6.88 -16.81
CA SER A 357 -24.61 5.45 -16.54
C SER A 357 -23.92 4.59 -17.60
N SER A 358 -23.61 5.14 -18.77
CA SER A 358 -23.21 4.37 -19.95
C SER A 358 -21.72 4.51 -20.25
N TRP A 359 -21.12 3.42 -20.73
CA TRP A 359 -19.74 3.34 -21.14
C TRP A 359 -19.60 3.44 -22.66
N GLY A 360 -18.57 4.14 -23.12
CA GLY A 360 -18.13 4.24 -24.51
C GLY A 360 -16.60 4.28 -24.57
N TYR A 361 -16.05 4.71 -25.72
CA TYR A 361 -14.60 4.73 -25.94
C TYR A 361 -14.13 6.05 -26.52
N VAL A 362 -12.99 6.51 -26.01
CA VAL A 362 -12.28 7.68 -26.55
C VAL A 362 -10.91 7.30 -27.09
N ASP A 363 -10.42 8.08 -28.05
CA ASP A 363 -9.02 8.01 -28.47
C ASP A 363 -8.08 8.82 -27.54
N SER A 364 -6.78 8.79 -27.83
CA SER A 364 -5.74 9.50 -27.07
C SER A 364 -5.86 11.03 -27.12
N THR A 365 -6.68 11.58 -28.03
CA THR A 365 -6.98 13.01 -28.10
C THR A 365 -8.24 13.38 -27.29
N GLY A 366 -8.97 12.38 -26.76
CA GLY A 366 -10.20 12.56 -26.00
C GLY A 366 -11.45 12.69 -26.87
N ASN A 367 -11.35 12.41 -28.17
CA ASN A 367 -12.51 12.35 -29.05
C ASN A 367 -13.26 11.04 -28.80
N VAL A 368 -14.58 11.12 -28.73
CA VAL A 368 -15.43 9.94 -28.65
C VAL A 368 -15.37 9.21 -29.98
N ARG A 369 -14.97 7.93 -29.93
CA ARG A 369 -14.87 7.05 -31.10
C ARG A 369 -16.02 6.05 -31.15
N ILE A 370 -16.49 5.63 -29.97
CA ILE A 370 -17.68 4.81 -29.81
C ILE A 370 -18.52 5.46 -28.73
N GLU A 371 -19.74 5.84 -29.08
CA GLU A 371 -20.63 6.58 -28.20
C GLU A 371 -20.97 5.79 -26.92
N PRO A 372 -21.12 6.47 -25.77
CA PRO A 372 -21.51 5.79 -24.53
C PRO A 372 -22.92 5.21 -24.58
N ASP A 373 -23.03 3.90 -24.80
CA ASP A 373 -24.31 3.17 -24.83
C ASP A 373 -24.25 1.81 -24.12
N PHE A 374 -23.07 1.41 -23.63
CA PHE A 374 -22.90 0.11 -22.98
C PHE A 374 -23.13 0.19 -21.47
N GLN A 375 -23.69 -0.87 -20.89
CA GLN A 375 -23.87 -0.94 -19.43
C GLN A 375 -22.52 -1.06 -18.72
N ASP A 376 -21.56 -1.75 -19.33
CA ASP A 376 -20.16 -1.89 -18.91
C ASP A 376 -19.32 -2.43 -20.08
N CYS A 377 -18.00 -2.28 -20.04
CA CYS A 377 -17.11 -2.76 -21.11
C CYS A 377 -15.65 -2.94 -20.69
N LEU A 378 -14.89 -3.82 -21.35
CA LEU A 378 -13.44 -3.99 -21.13
C LEU A 378 -12.61 -3.13 -22.11
N PRO A 379 -11.33 -2.84 -21.80
CA PRO A 379 -10.40 -2.31 -22.79
C PRO A 379 -10.27 -3.21 -24.03
N PHE A 380 -9.86 -2.63 -25.15
CA PHE A 380 -9.58 -3.41 -26.36
C PHE A 380 -8.37 -4.32 -26.15
N SER A 381 -8.48 -5.55 -26.65
CA SER A 381 -7.39 -6.52 -26.73
C SER A 381 -7.62 -7.42 -27.95
N ASN A 382 -6.59 -7.62 -28.76
CA ASN A 382 -6.69 -8.32 -30.05
C ASN A 382 -7.80 -7.75 -30.94
N LYS A 383 -7.93 -6.41 -31.01
CA LYS A 383 -8.93 -5.68 -31.81
C LYS A 383 -10.39 -5.99 -31.44
N ARG A 384 -10.62 -6.46 -30.22
CA ARG A 384 -11.95 -6.76 -29.68
C ARG A 384 -12.10 -6.17 -28.30
N ALA A 385 -13.31 -5.76 -27.95
CA ALA A 385 -13.65 -5.39 -26.58
C ALA A 385 -14.95 -6.06 -26.15
N ALA A 386 -14.96 -6.63 -24.95
CA ALA A 386 -16.17 -7.18 -24.38
C ALA A 386 -17.08 -6.03 -23.91
N VAL A 387 -18.36 -6.05 -24.28
CA VAL A 387 -19.35 -5.04 -23.90
C VAL A 387 -20.59 -5.71 -23.32
N LYS A 388 -21.21 -5.08 -22.34
CA LYS A 388 -22.45 -5.54 -21.72
C LYS A 388 -23.63 -4.74 -22.29
N ILE A 389 -24.54 -5.46 -22.94
CA ILE A 389 -25.75 -4.93 -23.57
C ILE A 389 -26.93 -5.75 -23.07
N ASN A 390 -27.94 -5.09 -22.52
CA ASN A 390 -29.16 -5.75 -21.99
C ASN A 390 -28.86 -6.92 -21.02
N GLY A 391 -27.84 -6.76 -20.17
CA GLY A 391 -27.47 -7.76 -19.16
C GLY A 391 -26.55 -8.87 -19.66
N LYS A 392 -26.36 -9.05 -20.97
CA LYS A 392 -25.49 -10.06 -21.56
C LYS A 392 -24.24 -9.45 -22.18
N ILE A 393 -23.19 -10.26 -22.30
CA ILE A 393 -21.90 -9.86 -22.84
C ILE A 393 -21.78 -10.33 -24.29
N GLY A 394 -21.36 -9.41 -25.14
CA GLY A 394 -20.94 -9.62 -26.52
C GLY A 394 -19.58 -8.96 -26.75
N PHE A 395 -19.14 -8.90 -28.00
CA PHE A 395 -17.90 -8.24 -28.38
C PHE A 395 -18.10 -7.29 -29.54
N ILE A 396 -17.40 -6.17 -29.48
CA ILE A 396 -17.36 -5.17 -30.54
C ILE A 396 -15.99 -5.13 -31.21
N ASP A 397 -15.97 -4.66 -32.47
CA ASP A 397 -14.75 -4.24 -33.15
C ASP A 397 -14.37 -2.79 -32.80
N ARG A 398 -13.30 -2.28 -33.43
CA ARG A 398 -12.76 -0.94 -33.20
C ARG A 398 -13.65 0.20 -33.74
N ASP A 399 -14.61 -0.14 -34.59
CA ASP A 399 -15.59 0.81 -35.14
C ASP A 399 -16.88 0.82 -34.31
N GLY A 400 -16.96 -0.01 -33.26
CA GLY A 400 -18.11 -0.14 -32.38
C GLY A 400 -19.17 -1.12 -32.88
N ASN A 401 -18.92 -1.84 -33.98
CA ASN A 401 -19.86 -2.82 -34.49
C ASN A 401 -19.84 -4.07 -33.60
N VAL A 402 -21.02 -4.57 -33.25
CA VAL A 402 -21.17 -5.86 -32.58
C VAL A 402 -20.74 -6.97 -33.55
N VAL A 403 -19.63 -7.65 -33.23
CA VAL A 403 -19.09 -8.78 -34.01
C VAL A 403 -19.38 -10.12 -33.35
N VAL A 404 -19.71 -10.11 -32.05
CA VAL A 404 -20.23 -11.27 -31.33
C VAL A 404 -21.46 -10.81 -30.57
N GLU A 405 -22.61 -11.35 -30.94
CA GLU A 405 -23.90 -10.98 -30.35
C GLU A 405 -23.91 -11.16 -28.81
N PRO A 406 -24.47 -10.20 -28.05
CA PRO A 406 -24.59 -10.30 -26.60
C PRO A 406 -25.46 -11.49 -26.19
N LYS A 407 -24.82 -12.51 -25.64
CA LYS A 407 -25.51 -13.74 -25.17
C LYS A 407 -24.82 -14.43 -24.01
N TYR A 408 -23.58 -14.08 -23.72
CA TYR A 408 -22.80 -14.68 -22.65
C TYR A 408 -23.10 -13.99 -21.32
N ASP A 409 -22.97 -14.73 -20.24
CA ASP A 409 -23.10 -14.16 -18.90
C ASP A 409 -21.81 -13.49 -18.49
N PHE A 410 -20.67 -14.13 -18.79
CA PHE A 410 -19.33 -13.64 -18.51
C PHE A 410 -18.39 -13.81 -19.70
N ALA A 411 -17.38 -12.94 -19.80
CA ALA A 411 -16.32 -13.07 -20.80
C ALA A 411 -15.04 -12.40 -20.31
N TRP A 412 -13.90 -13.01 -20.64
CA TRP A 412 -12.59 -12.37 -20.52
C TRP A 412 -12.20 -11.65 -21.81
N SER A 413 -11.21 -10.76 -21.71
CA SER A 413 -10.59 -10.14 -22.88
C SER A 413 -10.00 -11.18 -23.82
N PHE A 414 -10.00 -10.87 -25.11
CA PHE A 414 -9.27 -11.68 -26.07
C PHE A 414 -7.77 -11.68 -25.76
N SER A 415 -7.14 -12.84 -25.86
CA SER A 415 -5.69 -13.02 -25.83
C SER A 415 -5.31 -14.01 -26.93
N GLU A 416 -4.37 -13.63 -27.79
CA GLU A 416 -3.91 -14.47 -28.91
C GLU A 416 -5.04 -14.97 -29.82
N ASP A 417 -6.01 -14.09 -30.09
CA ASP A 417 -7.21 -14.32 -30.90
C ASP A 417 -8.14 -15.39 -30.32
N ARG A 418 -8.14 -15.57 -29.00
CA ARG A 418 -9.08 -16.43 -28.26
C ARG A 418 -9.65 -15.69 -27.06
N ALA A 419 -10.90 -15.97 -26.73
CA ALA A 419 -11.52 -15.55 -25.48
C ALA A 419 -12.26 -16.73 -24.85
N ILE A 420 -12.20 -16.84 -23.53
CA ILE A 420 -13.08 -17.73 -22.78
C ILE A 420 -14.35 -16.96 -22.43
N VAL A 421 -15.50 -17.59 -22.64
CA VAL A 421 -16.83 -17.06 -22.37
C VAL A 421 -17.64 -18.06 -21.54
N LEU A 422 -18.48 -17.53 -20.65
CA LEU A 422 -19.31 -18.29 -19.73
C LEU A 422 -20.77 -18.12 -20.13
N LEU A 423 -21.50 -19.22 -20.15
CA LEU A 423 -22.94 -19.25 -20.33
C LEU A 423 -23.58 -19.99 -19.17
N GLN A 424 -24.48 -19.34 -18.44
CA GLN A 424 -25.25 -19.93 -17.37
C GLN A 424 -26.58 -20.45 -17.91
N ASN A 425 -26.95 -21.66 -17.49
CA ASN A 425 -28.27 -22.21 -17.75
C ASN A 425 -29.25 -21.72 -16.68
N ASP A 426 -30.23 -20.92 -17.10
CA ASP A 426 -31.22 -20.31 -16.20
C ASP A 426 -32.03 -21.33 -15.38
N LYS A 427 -32.20 -22.57 -15.86
CA LYS A 427 -33.00 -23.60 -15.20
C LYS A 427 -32.22 -24.43 -14.19
N SER A 428 -31.00 -24.83 -14.54
CA SER A 428 -30.17 -25.69 -13.69
C SER A 428 -29.16 -24.91 -12.85
N GLY A 429 -28.91 -23.65 -13.18
CA GLY A 429 -27.83 -22.84 -12.58
C GLY A 429 -26.44 -23.24 -13.06
N ALA A 430 -26.30 -24.31 -13.85
CA ALA A 430 -25.02 -24.80 -14.37
C ALA A 430 -24.37 -23.75 -15.28
N VAL A 431 -23.05 -23.61 -15.18
CA VAL A 431 -22.27 -22.67 -16.01
C VAL A 431 -21.36 -23.47 -16.92
N TYR A 432 -21.38 -23.12 -18.20
CA TYR A 432 -20.58 -23.75 -19.24
C TYR A 432 -19.52 -22.78 -19.77
N GLN A 433 -18.32 -23.29 -20.02
CA GLN A 433 -17.17 -22.53 -20.49
C GLN A 433 -16.84 -22.89 -21.94
N TYR A 434 -16.79 -21.88 -22.79
CA TYR A 434 -16.44 -22.03 -24.20
C TYR A 434 -15.25 -21.16 -24.55
N CYS A 435 -14.41 -21.66 -25.45
CA CYS A 435 -13.41 -20.84 -26.12
C CYS A 435 -13.95 -20.40 -27.47
N ILE A 436 -13.88 -19.09 -27.76
CA ILE A 436 -14.34 -18.51 -29.03
C ILE A 436 -13.19 -17.86 -29.81
N ASP A 437 -13.35 -17.81 -31.12
CA ASP A 437 -12.51 -17.02 -32.02
C ASP A 437 -13.01 -15.56 -32.13
N PRO A 438 -12.29 -14.66 -32.83
CA PRO A 438 -12.67 -13.25 -32.95
C PRO A 438 -13.98 -12.99 -33.72
N ALA A 439 -14.57 -14.01 -34.35
CA ALA A 439 -15.88 -13.96 -34.99
C ALA A 439 -16.99 -14.54 -34.08
N GLY A 440 -16.65 -14.95 -32.85
CA GLY A 440 -17.59 -15.53 -31.90
C GLY A 440 -17.93 -16.98 -32.17
N LYS A 441 -17.20 -17.66 -33.08
CA LYS A 441 -17.37 -19.07 -33.33
C LYS A 441 -16.72 -19.86 -32.19
N VAL A 442 -17.46 -20.81 -31.64
CA VAL A 442 -16.93 -21.75 -30.64
C VAL A 442 -15.82 -22.58 -31.29
N VAL A 443 -14.62 -22.48 -30.73
CA VAL A 443 -13.45 -23.27 -31.13
C VAL A 443 -13.46 -24.61 -30.40
N PHE A 444 -13.73 -24.58 -29.09
CA PHE A 444 -13.92 -25.78 -28.28
C PHE A 444 -14.78 -25.49 -27.04
N ASP A 445 -15.38 -26.54 -26.51
CA ASP A 445 -16.11 -26.56 -25.25
C ASP A 445 -15.16 -27.03 -24.14
N LEU A 446 -14.82 -26.10 -23.23
CA LEU A 446 -13.89 -26.38 -22.14
C LEU A 446 -14.57 -27.25 -21.07
N SER A 447 -15.85 -27.03 -20.80
CA SER A 447 -16.63 -27.85 -19.86
C SER A 447 -16.73 -29.29 -20.35
N ALA A 448 -17.04 -29.53 -21.62
CA ALA A 448 -17.06 -30.88 -22.20
C ALA A 448 -15.66 -31.54 -22.23
N LEU A 449 -14.59 -30.75 -22.37
CA LEU A 449 -13.24 -31.26 -22.18
C LEU A 449 -13.02 -31.70 -20.72
N GLN A 450 -13.41 -30.90 -19.74
CA GLN A 450 -13.27 -31.20 -18.32
C GLN A 450 -14.11 -32.40 -17.86
N GLU A 451 -15.32 -32.56 -18.39
CA GLU A 451 -16.20 -33.72 -18.16
C GLU A 451 -15.54 -35.03 -18.62
N ARG A 452 -14.81 -35.03 -19.74
CA ARG A 452 -14.05 -36.21 -20.19
C ARG A 452 -12.96 -36.64 -19.21
N TYR A 453 -12.52 -35.74 -18.33
CA TYR A 453 -11.59 -36.02 -17.24
C TYR A 453 -12.31 -36.21 -15.89
N GLY A 454 -13.63 -36.44 -15.90
CA GLY A 454 -14.43 -36.75 -14.72
C GLY A 454 -14.74 -35.55 -13.83
N MET A 455 -14.68 -34.33 -14.38
CA MET A 455 -15.13 -33.13 -13.64
C MET A 455 -16.62 -32.89 -13.88
N GLU A 456 -17.38 -32.77 -12.81
CA GLU A 456 -18.77 -32.31 -12.89
C GLU A 456 -18.82 -30.82 -13.28
N PRO A 457 -19.81 -30.38 -14.10
CA PRO A 457 -19.92 -29.00 -14.58
C PRO A 457 -19.93 -27.95 -13.46
N GLU A 458 -20.53 -28.27 -12.32
CA GLU A 458 -20.58 -27.42 -11.12
C GLU A 458 -19.19 -27.12 -10.53
N ASN A 459 -18.24 -28.07 -10.59
CA ASN A 459 -16.87 -27.90 -10.10
C ASN A 459 -15.97 -27.16 -11.10
N SER A 460 -16.39 -27.05 -12.37
CA SER A 460 -15.64 -26.30 -13.40
C SER A 460 -15.61 -24.79 -13.12
N VAL A 461 -16.64 -24.29 -12.43
CA VAL A 461 -16.86 -22.87 -12.11
C VAL A 461 -16.08 -22.44 -10.87
N ASP A 462 -15.99 -23.32 -9.86
CA ASP A 462 -15.17 -23.13 -8.66
C ASP A 462 -13.67 -23.06 -8.98
N CYS A 463 -13.25 -23.52 -10.16
CA CYS A 463 -11.88 -23.33 -10.65
C CYS A 463 -11.60 -21.88 -11.08
N VAL A 464 -12.64 -21.08 -11.25
CA VAL A 464 -12.57 -19.66 -11.61
C VAL A 464 -12.62 -18.80 -10.36
N SER A 465 -13.39 -19.16 -9.33
CA SER A 465 -13.44 -18.43 -8.06
C SER A 465 -12.37 -18.91 -7.07
N ASN A 466 -11.72 -18.00 -6.33
CA ASN A 466 -10.75 -18.37 -5.28
C ASN A 466 -11.41 -19.01 -4.02
N GLY A 467 -12.53 -19.72 -4.16
CA GLY A 467 -13.28 -20.32 -3.04
C GLY A 467 -14.02 -19.32 -2.14
N GLU A 468 -13.93 -18.01 -2.41
CA GLU A 468 -14.61 -16.93 -1.68
C GLU A 468 -15.75 -16.27 -2.48
N THR A 469 -15.83 -16.54 -3.78
CA THR A 469 -16.76 -15.88 -4.71
C THR A 469 -17.92 -16.82 -5.02
N SER A 470 -19.06 -16.62 -4.38
CA SER A 470 -20.31 -17.29 -4.75
C SER A 470 -20.78 -16.82 -6.13
N ILE A 471 -21.38 -17.70 -6.93
CA ILE A 471 -21.95 -17.41 -8.27
C ILE A 471 -22.83 -16.14 -8.26
N SER A 472 -23.44 -15.77 -7.12
CA SER A 472 -24.22 -14.54 -6.95
C SER A 472 -23.44 -13.23 -7.15
N SER A 473 -22.12 -13.23 -6.94
CA SER A 473 -21.25 -12.05 -7.12
C SER A 473 -20.76 -11.85 -8.56
N ILE A 474 -21.00 -12.83 -9.44
CA ILE A 474 -20.82 -12.71 -10.90
C ILE A 474 -21.89 -11.76 -11.48
N SER A 475 -22.95 -11.41 -10.74
CA SER A 475 -24.03 -10.55 -11.24
C SER A 475 -23.70 -9.05 -11.37
N GLU A 476 -22.58 -8.57 -10.80
CA GLU A 476 -22.30 -7.12 -10.66
C GLU A 476 -21.56 -6.44 -11.83
N GLY A 477 -21.33 -7.14 -12.96
CA GLY A 477 -20.69 -6.58 -14.17
C GLY A 477 -19.17 -6.75 -14.21
N PHE A 478 -18.49 -6.10 -15.17
CA PHE A 478 -17.02 -6.21 -15.30
C PHE A 478 -16.29 -5.55 -14.12
N ALA A 479 -16.97 -4.77 -13.27
CA ALA A 479 -16.44 -4.27 -12.01
C ALA A 479 -15.98 -5.42 -11.08
N GLY A 480 -16.66 -6.57 -11.09
CA GLY A 480 -16.24 -7.78 -10.37
C GLY A 480 -15.01 -8.48 -10.95
N LEU A 481 -14.62 -8.20 -12.20
CA LEU A 481 -13.38 -8.72 -12.81
C LEU A 481 -12.14 -7.91 -12.41
N THR A 482 -12.30 -6.80 -11.68
CA THR A 482 -11.17 -6.14 -11.00
C THR A 482 -10.86 -6.75 -9.64
N ASP A 483 -11.75 -7.59 -9.12
CA ASP A 483 -11.47 -8.34 -7.93
C ASP A 483 -10.52 -9.49 -8.30
N LYS A 484 -9.45 -9.64 -7.51
CA LYS A 484 -8.39 -10.66 -7.68
C LYS A 484 -8.92 -12.10 -7.51
N SER A 485 -10.23 -12.28 -7.46
CA SER A 485 -10.94 -13.48 -7.05
C SER A 485 -11.37 -14.37 -8.23
N LEU A 486 -11.40 -13.86 -9.48
CA LEU A 486 -11.60 -14.66 -10.68
C LEU A 486 -10.29 -14.92 -11.44
N LYS A 487 -9.84 -16.18 -11.53
CA LYS A 487 -8.61 -16.56 -12.25
C LYS A 487 -8.82 -16.41 -13.76
N GLU A 488 -8.14 -15.45 -14.39
CA GLU A 488 -8.21 -15.26 -15.84
C GLU A 488 -7.58 -16.46 -16.59
N ILE A 489 -8.39 -17.17 -17.38
CA ILE A 489 -7.92 -18.24 -18.28
C ILE A 489 -7.53 -17.59 -19.61
N MET A 490 -6.27 -17.14 -19.70
CA MET A 490 -5.74 -16.47 -20.89
C MET A 490 -4.66 -17.29 -21.57
N PHE A 491 -4.70 -17.33 -22.90
CA PHE A 491 -3.62 -17.85 -23.70
C PHE A 491 -2.40 -16.95 -23.58
N ARG A 492 -1.25 -17.55 -23.28
CA ARG A 492 0.06 -16.94 -23.28
C ARG A 492 1.03 -17.89 -23.97
N GLU A 493 1.74 -17.39 -24.96
CA GLU A 493 2.72 -18.14 -25.74
C GLU A 493 2.10 -19.39 -26.40
N GLY A 494 0.83 -19.28 -26.85
CA GLY A 494 0.10 -20.35 -27.53
C GLY A 494 -0.57 -21.38 -26.62
N LEU A 495 -0.35 -21.33 -25.31
CA LEU A 495 -0.85 -22.31 -24.34
C LEU A 495 -1.65 -21.64 -23.22
N VAL A 496 -2.54 -22.41 -22.58
CA VAL A 496 -3.22 -22.01 -21.35
C VAL A 496 -3.32 -23.18 -20.38
N GLY A 497 -3.06 -22.90 -19.10
CA GLY A 497 -3.20 -23.88 -18.04
C GLY A 497 -4.66 -24.07 -17.67
N VAL A 498 -5.13 -25.31 -17.68
CA VAL A 498 -6.51 -25.66 -17.32
C VAL A 498 -6.54 -26.85 -16.36
N PRO A 499 -7.46 -26.85 -15.37
CA PRO A 499 -7.71 -28.02 -14.56
C PRO A 499 -8.49 -29.05 -15.38
N LEU A 500 -8.00 -30.29 -15.40
CA LEU A 500 -8.61 -31.45 -16.05
C LEU A 500 -8.62 -32.61 -15.02
N GLY A 501 -9.78 -32.90 -14.47
CA GLY A 501 -9.92 -33.78 -13.31
C GLY A 501 -9.36 -33.11 -12.05
N SER A 502 -8.54 -33.85 -11.29
CA SER A 502 -7.93 -33.33 -10.05
C SER A 502 -6.56 -32.67 -10.27
N ARG A 503 -6.11 -32.49 -11.52
CA ARG A 503 -4.77 -31.97 -11.85
C ARG A 503 -4.83 -30.95 -12.98
N TRP A 504 -3.81 -30.11 -13.05
CA TRP A 504 -3.62 -29.12 -14.09
C TRP A 504 -2.77 -29.68 -15.23
N GLY A 505 -3.19 -29.37 -16.45
CA GLY A 505 -2.46 -29.58 -17.70
C GLY A 505 -2.49 -28.30 -18.54
N PHE A 506 -2.04 -28.40 -19.79
CA PHE A 506 -2.08 -27.28 -20.73
C PHE A 506 -2.71 -27.68 -22.04
N ILE A 507 -3.53 -26.77 -22.56
CA ILE A 507 -4.16 -26.88 -23.88
C ILE A 507 -3.64 -25.78 -24.81
N ASP A 508 -3.63 -26.07 -26.11
CA ASP A 508 -3.36 -25.06 -27.14
C ASP A 508 -4.62 -24.27 -27.52
N ARG A 509 -4.45 -23.29 -28.42
CA ARG A 509 -5.53 -22.43 -28.95
C ARG A 509 -6.61 -23.19 -29.75
N THR A 510 -6.44 -24.49 -29.99
CA THR A 510 -7.45 -25.36 -30.62
C THR A 510 -8.22 -26.20 -29.60
N GLY A 511 -7.81 -26.18 -28.33
CA GLY A 511 -8.38 -27.01 -27.27
C GLY A 511 -7.74 -28.40 -27.16
N LYS A 512 -6.65 -28.64 -27.90
CA LYS A 512 -5.90 -29.89 -27.81
C LYS A 512 -5.03 -29.86 -26.55
N VAL A 513 -5.09 -30.92 -25.76
CA VAL A 513 -4.16 -31.14 -24.63
C VAL A 513 -2.75 -31.34 -25.19
N VAL A 514 -1.86 -30.41 -24.84
CA VAL A 514 -0.43 -30.44 -25.23
C VAL A 514 0.40 -31.03 -24.09
N ILE A 515 0.06 -30.68 -22.85
CA ILE A 515 0.70 -31.21 -21.65
C ILE A 515 -0.38 -31.86 -20.80
N GLU A 516 -0.31 -33.19 -20.68
CA GLU A 516 -1.27 -33.98 -19.93
C GLU A 516 -1.36 -33.54 -18.46
N PRO A 517 -2.57 -33.61 -17.85
CA PRO A 517 -2.79 -33.13 -16.50
C PRO A 517 -2.01 -33.97 -15.49
N GLN A 518 -1.00 -33.35 -14.89
CA GLN A 518 -0.07 -34.02 -13.98
C GLN A 518 0.37 -33.15 -12.79
N PHE A 519 0.01 -31.86 -12.80
CA PHE A 519 0.42 -30.87 -11.80
C PHE A 519 -0.71 -30.56 -10.82
N ASP A 520 -0.36 -30.19 -9.59
CA ASP A 520 -1.34 -29.73 -8.60
C ASP A 520 -1.83 -28.31 -8.91
N TRP A 521 -0.96 -27.49 -9.50
CA TRP A 521 -1.26 -26.13 -9.93
C TRP A 521 -0.24 -25.63 -10.95
N VAL A 522 -0.63 -24.65 -11.77
CA VAL A 522 0.24 -24.01 -12.76
C VAL A 522 0.01 -22.49 -12.84
N THR A 523 1.08 -21.75 -13.15
CA THR A 523 1.02 -20.35 -13.59
C THR A 523 0.71 -20.27 -15.09
N GLN A 524 0.58 -19.05 -15.62
CA GLN A 524 0.64 -18.82 -17.06
C GLN A 524 2.07 -18.98 -17.60
N PHE A 525 2.18 -19.24 -18.91
CA PHE A 525 3.46 -19.16 -19.62
C PHE A 525 3.94 -17.71 -19.72
N SER A 526 5.25 -17.52 -19.57
CA SER A 526 5.95 -16.25 -19.73
C SER A 526 7.44 -16.51 -19.97
N GLU A 527 8.00 -15.90 -21.00
CA GLU A 527 9.40 -15.99 -21.40
C GLU A 527 9.89 -17.43 -21.67
N GLY A 528 9.03 -18.29 -22.21
CA GLY A 528 9.39 -19.69 -22.49
C GLY A 528 9.03 -20.68 -21.38
N PHE A 529 8.57 -20.21 -20.23
CA PHE A 529 8.42 -21.01 -19.01
C PHE A 529 7.05 -20.89 -18.36
N SER A 530 6.60 -21.97 -17.74
CA SER A 530 5.49 -21.93 -16.78
C SER A 530 5.94 -22.47 -15.44
N GLY A 531 5.60 -21.77 -14.35
CA GLY A 531 5.67 -22.30 -13.00
C GLY A 531 4.66 -23.41 -12.82
N VAL A 532 5.08 -24.53 -12.24
CA VAL A 532 4.23 -25.71 -12.00
C VAL A 532 4.49 -26.28 -10.62
N TYR A 533 3.46 -26.91 -10.03
CA TYR A 533 3.54 -27.54 -8.72
C TYR A 533 3.31 -29.03 -8.88
N LYS A 534 4.24 -29.82 -8.38
CA LYS A 534 4.09 -31.28 -8.31
C LYS A 534 4.39 -31.72 -6.89
N ASN A 535 3.46 -32.43 -6.26
CA ASN A 535 3.44 -32.68 -4.83
C ASN A 535 3.55 -31.39 -4.01
N TRP A 536 2.91 -30.32 -4.47
CA TRP A 536 2.99 -28.97 -3.90
C TRP A 536 4.42 -28.37 -3.85
N GLU A 537 5.32 -28.88 -4.68
CA GLU A 537 6.65 -28.33 -4.90
C GLU A 537 6.69 -27.55 -6.21
N GLY A 538 6.91 -26.24 -6.11
CA GLY A 538 7.02 -25.33 -7.24
C GLY A 538 8.35 -25.51 -7.98
N GLY A 539 8.27 -25.64 -9.30
CA GLY A 539 9.36 -25.69 -10.29
C GLY A 539 8.91 -25.04 -11.60
N PHE A 540 9.65 -25.24 -12.68
CA PHE A 540 9.31 -24.67 -13.99
C PHE A 540 9.47 -25.68 -15.12
N ILE A 541 8.56 -25.60 -16.09
CA ILE A 541 8.56 -26.37 -17.33
C ILE A 541 8.74 -25.46 -18.55
N ASN A 542 9.17 -26.03 -19.66
CA ASN A 542 9.09 -25.40 -20.99
C ASN A 542 7.74 -25.73 -21.68
N HIS A 543 7.59 -25.26 -22.93
CA HIS A 543 6.40 -25.49 -23.77
C HIS A 543 6.12 -26.97 -24.10
N ASP A 544 7.15 -27.82 -24.06
CA ASP A 544 7.02 -29.27 -24.28
C ASP A 544 6.60 -30.03 -23.01
N GLY A 545 6.41 -29.32 -21.88
CA GLY A 545 6.13 -29.91 -20.58
C GLY A 545 7.36 -30.50 -19.88
N MET A 546 8.56 -30.29 -20.42
CA MET A 546 9.79 -30.76 -19.79
C MET A 546 10.15 -29.89 -18.59
N MET A 547 10.43 -30.54 -17.45
CA MET A 547 10.90 -29.85 -16.24
C MET A 547 12.31 -29.30 -16.48
N VAL A 548 12.42 -27.98 -16.58
CA VAL A 548 13.70 -27.26 -16.76
C VAL A 548 14.30 -26.78 -15.44
N ILE A 549 13.45 -26.47 -14.46
CA ILE A 549 13.87 -26.10 -13.10
C ILE A 549 13.12 -27.01 -12.13
N PRO A 550 13.79 -27.97 -11.48
CA PRO A 550 13.13 -28.94 -10.61
C PRO A 550 12.32 -28.31 -9.47
N GLY A 551 11.21 -28.98 -9.14
CA GLY A 551 10.37 -28.62 -8.00
C GLY A 551 11.15 -28.65 -6.68
N LYS A 552 11.28 -27.51 -6.03
CA LYS A 552 11.87 -27.39 -4.68
C LYS A 552 11.40 -26.17 -3.90
N TYR A 553 10.59 -25.32 -4.53
CA TYR A 553 10.11 -24.08 -3.95
C TYR A 553 8.72 -24.31 -3.35
N ARG A 554 8.40 -23.55 -2.30
CA ARG A 554 7.04 -23.48 -1.76
C ARG A 554 6.12 -22.66 -2.65
N ARG A 555 6.68 -21.64 -3.31
CA ARG A 555 5.95 -20.80 -4.27
C ARG A 555 6.88 -20.29 -5.37
N VAL A 556 6.34 -20.18 -6.58
CA VAL A 556 6.97 -19.65 -7.78
C VAL A 556 6.01 -18.68 -8.47
N GLU A 557 6.56 -17.60 -9.02
CA GLU A 557 5.84 -16.63 -9.86
C GLU A 557 6.34 -16.73 -11.33
N PRO A 558 5.55 -16.29 -12.33
CA PRO A 558 5.98 -16.27 -13.72
C PRO A 558 7.30 -15.52 -13.93
N PHE A 559 8.05 -15.93 -14.96
CA PHE A 559 9.23 -15.19 -15.40
C PHE A 559 8.86 -13.82 -15.97
N SER A 560 9.67 -12.81 -15.65
CA SER A 560 9.57 -11.47 -16.20
C SER A 560 10.96 -10.83 -16.21
N GLU A 561 11.36 -10.26 -17.35
CA GLU A 561 12.67 -9.71 -17.62
C GLU A 561 13.83 -10.66 -17.25
N GLY A 562 13.67 -11.96 -17.54
CA GLY A 562 14.63 -13.02 -17.28
C GLY A 562 14.80 -13.36 -15.79
N ARG A 563 13.79 -13.08 -14.96
CA ARG A 563 13.78 -13.36 -13.52
C ARG A 563 12.44 -13.95 -13.09
N ALA A 564 12.48 -14.91 -12.18
CA ALA A 564 11.27 -15.40 -11.51
C ALA A 564 11.42 -15.29 -9.99
N ALA A 565 10.38 -14.81 -9.32
CA ALA A 565 10.35 -14.80 -7.87
C ALA A 565 10.04 -16.19 -7.33
N VAL A 566 10.76 -16.59 -6.29
CA VAL A 566 10.62 -17.91 -5.66
C VAL A 566 10.69 -17.82 -4.15
N LEU A 567 9.87 -18.63 -3.49
CA LEU A 567 9.86 -18.81 -2.04
C LEU A 567 10.42 -20.20 -1.70
N PRO A 568 11.61 -20.30 -1.08
CA PRO A 568 12.16 -21.59 -0.67
C PRO A 568 11.32 -22.29 0.42
N LYS A 569 11.40 -23.63 0.48
CA LYS A 569 10.83 -24.41 1.59
C LYS A 569 11.49 -24.04 2.93
N GLY A 570 10.70 -24.05 4.01
CA GLY A 570 11.16 -23.73 5.37
C GLY A 570 11.37 -22.23 5.66
N ASN A 571 11.22 -21.35 4.67
CA ASN A 571 11.36 -19.90 4.85
C ASN A 571 10.01 -19.25 5.17
N GLN A 572 9.97 -18.37 6.16
CA GLN A 572 8.75 -17.65 6.56
C GLN A 572 8.57 -16.40 5.68
N TYR A 573 7.94 -16.59 4.53
CA TYR A 573 7.49 -15.50 3.63
C TYR A 573 8.59 -14.64 2.98
N ARG A 574 9.83 -15.14 2.90
CA ARG A 574 10.94 -14.42 2.27
C ARG A 574 11.24 -14.91 0.87
N TYR A 575 10.95 -14.09 -0.13
CA TYR A 575 11.21 -14.37 -1.53
C TYR A 575 12.64 -14.01 -1.93
N GLY A 576 13.16 -14.80 -2.86
CA GLY A 576 14.35 -14.48 -3.67
C GLY A 576 14.01 -14.58 -5.15
N PHE A 577 15.00 -14.42 -6.01
CA PHE A 577 14.81 -14.49 -7.47
C PHE A 577 15.82 -15.42 -8.11
N ILE A 578 15.35 -16.15 -9.11
CA ILE A 578 16.16 -17.03 -9.96
C ILE A 578 16.26 -16.50 -11.38
N ASP A 579 17.32 -16.90 -12.08
CA ASP A 579 17.41 -16.76 -13.54
C ASP A 579 16.78 -17.97 -14.28
N SER A 580 16.79 -17.93 -15.61
CA SER A 580 16.25 -18.99 -16.47
C SER A 580 16.99 -20.32 -16.38
N LEU A 581 18.18 -20.35 -15.77
CA LEU A 581 18.92 -21.59 -15.47
C LEU A 581 18.56 -22.15 -14.08
N GLY A 582 17.64 -21.49 -13.35
CA GLY A 582 17.26 -21.84 -12.00
C GLY A 582 18.29 -21.47 -10.94
N LYS A 583 19.30 -20.66 -11.28
CA LYS A 583 20.31 -20.18 -10.34
C LYS A 583 19.72 -19.02 -9.54
N LEU A 584 19.89 -19.08 -8.23
CA LEU A 584 19.51 -18.00 -7.33
C LEU A 584 20.40 -16.78 -7.56
N VAL A 585 19.82 -15.71 -8.08
CA VAL A 585 20.50 -14.44 -8.40
C VAL A 585 20.25 -13.37 -7.35
N ILE A 586 19.10 -13.40 -6.68
CA ILE A 586 18.78 -12.53 -5.55
C ILE A 586 18.41 -13.42 -4.36
N ARG A 587 19.12 -13.27 -3.24
CA ARG A 587 18.95 -14.14 -2.08
C ARG A 587 17.58 -13.90 -1.41
N PRO A 588 16.95 -14.96 -0.89
CA PRO A 588 15.73 -14.85 -0.10
C PRO A 588 15.91 -13.92 1.10
N GLY A 589 15.15 -12.84 1.13
CA GLY A 589 15.24 -11.84 2.19
C GLY A 589 14.09 -10.84 2.22
N TYR A 590 13.23 -10.86 1.20
CA TYR A 590 12.20 -9.86 0.99
C TYR A 590 10.83 -10.42 1.32
N GLU A 591 10.07 -9.68 2.12
CA GLU A 591 8.74 -10.06 2.60
C GLU A 591 7.65 -9.56 1.64
N GLY A 592 6.43 -10.08 1.79
CA GLY A 592 5.33 -9.80 0.88
C GLY A 592 5.45 -10.55 -0.46
N TYR A 593 4.37 -10.57 -1.24
CA TYR A 593 4.37 -11.16 -2.58
C TYR A 593 5.11 -10.22 -3.55
N PRO A 594 6.34 -10.55 -3.99
CA PRO A 594 7.09 -9.70 -4.89
C PRO A 594 6.36 -9.58 -6.23
N ARG A 595 6.51 -8.42 -6.85
CA ARG A 595 5.98 -8.15 -8.19
C ARG A 595 6.76 -8.92 -9.25
N ARG A 596 6.26 -8.88 -10.48
CA ARG A 596 7.10 -9.14 -11.65
C ARG A 596 8.07 -7.98 -11.87
N PHE A 597 9.23 -8.29 -12.44
CA PHE A 597 10.11 -7.23 -12.96
C PHE A 597 9.40 -6.49 -14.08
N ARG A 598 9.46 -5.16 -14.03
CA ARG A 598 8.99 -4.28 -15.08
C ARG A 598 9.90 -3.07 -15.14
N ASP A 599 10.32 -2.71 -16.35
CA ASP A 599 11.20 -1.58 -16.58
C ASP A 599 12.58 -1.70 -15.90
N GLY A 600 13.04 -2.93 -15.64
CA GLY A 600 14.31 -3.22 -14.96
C GLY A 600 14.22 -3.26 -13.44
N LEU A 601 13.04 -3.01 -12.86
CA LEU A 601 12.83 -2.92 -11.42
C LEU A 601 11.75 -3.88 -10.94
N VAL A 602 11.86 -4.30 -9.69
CA VAL A 602 10.83 -5.09 -9.01
C VAL A 602 10.55 -4.51 -7.63
N GLY A 603 9.27 -4.39 -7.32
CA GLY A 603 8.82 -3.97 -6.01
C GLY A 603 8.79 -5.14 -5.02
N VAL A 604 9.36 -4.91 -3.84
CA VAL A 604 9.53 -5.92 -2.78
C VAL A 604 9.21 -5.34 -1.40
N GLY A 605 8.66 -6.16 -0.50
CA GLY A 605 8.53 -5.79 0.91
C GLY A 605 9.84 -5.98 1.66
N ILE A 606 10.10 -5.07 2.60
CA ILE A 606 11.33 -5.02 3.40
C ILE A 606 10.92 -5.03 4.87
N CYS A 607 11.50 -5.95 5.65
CA CYS A 607 11.37 -5.94 7.10
C CYS A 607 12.41 -4.97 7.69
N ASN A 608 11.99 -4.01 8.51
CA ASN A 608 12.87 -3.03 9.17
C ASN A 608 13.68 -3.64 10.34
N THR A 609 14.36 -4.75 10.09
CA THR A 609 15.42 -5.30 10.96
C THR A 609 16.67 -5.51 10.12
N TRP A 610 17.29 -4.43 9.68
CA TRP A 610 18.69 -4.39 9.26
C TRP A 610 19.36 -3.22 10.00
N PRO A 611 20.63 -3.39 10.39
CA PRO A 611 21.23 -2.81 11.60
C PRO A 611 21.33 -1.29 11.64
#